data_AF-A0A170XCD8-F1
#
_entry.id   AF-A0A170XCD8-F1
#
_cell.length_a   1.000
_cell.length_b   1.000
_cell.length_c   1.000
_cell.angle_alpha   90.00
_cell.angle_beta   90.00
_cell.angle_gamma   90.00
#
_symmetry.space_group_name_H-M   'P 1'
#
loop_
_entity.id
_entity.type
_entity.pdbx_description
1 polymer ?
#
loop_
_entity_poly.entity_id
_entity_poly.type
_entity_poly.pdbx_seq_one_letter_code
_entity_poly.pdbx_strand_id
1 'polypeptide(L)'
;VFGLKTNSFADPDAESTKLSKQLSKRESSLSVMIASLMPRIASLLRIRFISKEVTDFFIKVVKDIYEYRKQNNVTRNDFLQTFLDDYITSETPKYTLEEIAAYTMTFFIDGYETSSSLMAFTLYILGLYPKIQ
;
A
#
# COMPACT_ATOMS: atom_id res chain seq x y z
N VAL A 1 6.09 -1.74 9.32
CA VAL A 1 5.06 -0.67 9.30
C VAL A 1 3.66 -1.20 9.61
N PHE A 2 3.21 -2.29 9.00
CA PHE A 2 1.83 -2.80 9.19
C PHE A 2 1.72 -4.04 10.11
N GLY A 3 2.85 -4.56 10.60
CA GLY A 3 2.87 -5.75 11.46
C GLY A 3 2.52 -7.08 10.76
N LEU A 4 2.48 -7.08 9.43
CA LEU A 4 2.20 -8.26 8.59
C LEU A 4 3.47 -9.05 8.26
N LYS A 5 3.35 -10.38 8.23
CA LYS A 5 4.35 -11.28 7.67
C LYS A 5 3.88 -11.75 6.31
N THR A 6 4.39 -11.13 5.23
CA THR A 6 3.95 -11.42 3.85
C THR A 6 4.81 -12.45 3.13
N ASN A 7 5.88 -12.95 3.76
CA ASN A 7 6.85 -13.91 3.21
C ASN A 7 7.38 -13.58 1.78
N SER A 8 7.32 -12.30 1.38
CA SER A 8 7.54 -11.87 0.00
C SER A 8 8.97 -12.04 -0.54
N PHE A 9 9.94 -12.28 0.35
CA PHE A 9 11.33 -12.57 -0.03
C PHE A 9 11.55 -14.03 -0.41
N ALA A 10 10.80 -14.96 0.20
CA ALA A 10 10.93 -16.40 -0.04
C ALA A 10 9.89 -16.90 -1.05
N ASP A 11 8.73 -16.24 -1.11
CA ASP A 11 7.61 -16.62 -1.98
C ASP A 11 7.37 -15.54 -3.07
N PRO A 12 7.78 -15.81 -4.33
CA PRO A 12 7.53 -14.92 -5.47
C PRO A 12 6.04 -14.75 -5.81
N ASP A 13 5.19 -15.67 -5.34
CA ASP A 13 3.74 -15.70 -5.57
C ASP A 13 2.93 -15.13 -4.42
N ALA A 14 3.59 -14.65 -3.35
CA ALA A 14 2.96 -13.93 -2.26
C ALA A 14 2.07 -12.79 -2.80
N GLU A 15 0.90 -12.61 -2.18
CA GLU A 15 -0.09 -11.61 -2.64
C GLU A 15 0.51 -10.20 -2.71
N SER A 16 1.36 -9.82 -1.77
CA SER A 16 2.05 -8.51 -1.79
C SER A 16 2.97 -8.34 -3.01
N THR A 17 3.60 -9.43 -3.48
CA THR A 17 4.48 -9.43 -4.65
C THR A 17 3.68 -9.34 -5.95
N LYS A 18 2.51 -9.99 -6.01
CA LYS A 18 1.59 -9.86 -7.15
C LYS A 18 1.02 -8.44 -7.24
N LEU A 19 0.62 -7.87 -6.10
CA LEU A 19 0.15 -6.48 -6.02
C LEU A 19 1.22 -5.47 -6.44
N SER A 20 2.44 -5.63 -5.94
CA SER A 20 3.52 -4.70 -6.31
C SER A 20 3.81 -4.75 -7.81
N LYS A 21 3.79 -5.94 -8.43
CA LYS A 21 3.88 -6.09 -9.88
C LYS A 21 2.72 -5.43 -10.62
N GLN A 22 1.48 -5.52 -10.12
CA GLN A 22 0.33 -4.83 -10.73
C GLN A 22 0.45 -3.31 -10.63
N LEU A 23 0.94 -2.81 -9.49
CA LEU A 23 1.22 -1.38 -9.30
C LEU A 23 2.34 -0.89 -10.23
N SER A 24 3.39 -1.70 -10.45
CA SER A 24 4.48 -1.37 -11.37
C SER A 24 4.13 -1.56 -12.85
N LYS A 25 3.19 -2.45 -13.19
CA LYS A 25 2.64 -2.62 -14.56
C LYS A 25 1.78 -1.45 -15.02
N ARG A 26 1.73 -0.39 -14.24
CA ARG A 26 1.06 0.86 -14.56
C ARG A 26 1.85 1.59 -15.64
N GLU A 27 1.82 1.03 -16.84
CA GLU A 27 2.17 1.78 -18.04
C GLU A 27 1.29 3.03 -18.07
N SER A 28 1.87 4.13 -18.54
CA SER A 28 1.23 5.44 -18.64
C SER A 28 0.08 5.40 -19.66
N SER A 29 -1.03 4.80 -19.25
CA SER A 29 -2.26 4.74 -20.03
C SER A 29 -2.97 6.09 -19.94
N LEU A 30 -3.67 6.44 -21.01
CA LEU A 30 -4.57 7.61 -21.05
C LEU A 30 -5.52 7.64 -19.84
N SER A 31 -5.98 6.48 -19.38
CA SER A 31 -6.85 6.38 -18.19
C SER A 31 -6.17 6.85 -16.91
N VAL A 32 -4.88 6.54 -16.69
CA VAL A 32 -4.14 7.02 -15.52
C VAL A 32 -3.92 8.53 -15.59
N MET A 33 -3.59 9.07 -16.76
CA MET A 33 -3.43 10.51 -16.96
C MET A 33 -4.74 11.28 -16.75
N ILE A 34 -5.86 10.77 -17.27
CA ILE A 34 -7.19 11.37 -17.07
C ILE A 34 -7.55 11.32 -15.58
N ALA A 35 -7.29 10.18 -14.91
CA ALA A 35 -7.53 10.02 -13.49
C ALA A 35 -6.70 10.97 -12.61
N SER A 36 -5.46 11.28 -13.00
CA SER A 36 -4.58 12.18 -12.24
C SER A 36 -4.82 13.66 -12.52
N LEU A 37 -4.99 14.04 -13.79
CA LEU A 37 -5.04 15.45 -14.22
C LEU A 37 -6.46 16.00 -14.29
N MET A 38 -7.46 15.15 -14.51
CA MET A 38 -8.85 15.54 -14.72
C MET A 38 -9.81 14.72 -13.85
N PRO A 39 -9.73 14.83 -12.51
CA PRO A 39 -10.48 13.97 -11.58
C PRO A 39 -12.00 14.06 -11.75
N ARG A 40 -12.52 15.21 -12.20
CA ARG A 40 -13.96 15.37 -12.50
C ARG A 40 -14.40 14.52 -13.69
N ILE A 41 -13.60 14.47 -14.76
CA ILE A 41 -13.87 13.64 -15.94
C ILE A 41 -13.68 12.17 -15.60
N ALA A 42 -12.64 11.85 -14.83
CA ALA A 42 -12.40 10.49 -14.36
C ALA A 42 -13.57 9.98 -13.51
N SER A 43 -14.10 10.81 -12.60
CA SER A 43 -15.29 10.50 -11.81
C SER A 43 -16.52 10.27 -12.70
N LEU A 44 -16.76 11.15 -13.68
CA LEU A 44 -17.87 11.01 -14.63
C LEU A 44 -17.80 9.70 -15.44
N LEU A 45 -16.61 9.34 -15.91
CA LEU A 45 -16.36 8.12 -16.70
C LEU A 45 -16.07 6.88 -15.83
N ARG A 46 -16.12 7.01 -14.50
CA ARG A 46 -15.79 5.95 -13.52
C ARG A 46 -14.40 5.34 -13.74
N ILE A 47 -13.46 6.12 -14.25
CA ILE A 47 -12.06 5.72 -14.43
C ILE A 47 -11.39 5.70 -13.06
N ARG A 48 -10.75 4.58 -12.73
CA ARG A 48 -10.06 4.42 -11.45
C ARG A 48 -8.56 4.64 -11.62
N PHE A 49 -7.98 5.43 -10.72
CA PHE A 49 -6.54 5.63 -10.65
C PHE A 49 -5.83 4.32 -10.23
N ILE A 50 -6.38 3.64 -9.22
CA ILE A 50 -5.92 2.33 -8.73
C ILE A 50 -6.92 1.25 -9.15
N SER A 51 -6.43 0.07 -9.55
CA SER A 51 -7.31 -1.05 -9.91
C SER A 51 -8.16 -1.48 -8.71
N LYS A 52 -9.39 -1.95 -8.99
CA LYS A 52 -10.30 -2.42 -7.94
C LYS A 52 -9.69 -3.58 -7.14
N GLU A 53 -8.96 -4.47 -7.81
CA GLU A 53 -8.27 -5.61 -7.17
C GLU A 53 -7.28 -5.16 -6.10
N VAL A 54 -6.45 -4.15 -6.40
CA VAL A 54 -5.51 -3.59 -5.43
C VAL A 54 -6.25 -2.92 -4.28
N THR A 55 -7.29 -2.13 -4.55
CA THR A 55 -8.10 -1.49 -3.50
C THR A 55 -8.77 -2.50 -2.58
N ASP A 56 -9.42 -3.52 -3.14
CA ASP A 56 -10.13 -4.56 -2.39
C ASP A 56 -9.16 -5.35 -1.50
N PHE A 57 -7.95 -5.64 -1.99
CA PHE A 57 -6.91 -6.30 -1.20
C PHE A 57 -6.53 -5.50 0.04
N PHE A 58 -6.20 -4.20 -0.11
CA PHE A 58 -5.79 -3.39 1.04
C PHE A 58 -6.93 -3.20 2.05
N ILE A 59 -8.18 -3.05 1.57
CA ILE A 59 -9.35 -3.01 2.44
C ILE A 59 -9.48 -4.31 3.23
N LYS A 60 -9.35 -5.47 2.56
CA LYS A 60 -9.41 -6.78 3.21
C LYS A 60 -8.31 -6.93 4.26
N VAL A 61 -7.07 -6.60 3.92
CA VAL A 61 -5.92 -6.68 4.84
C VAL A 61 -6.14 -5.84 6.10
N VAL A 62 -6.57 -4.58 5.95
CA VAL A 62 -6.81 -3.72 7.12
C VAL A 62 -7.97 -4.23 7.96
N LYS A 63 -9.05 -4.71 7.34
CA LYS A 63 -10.19 -5.33 8.05
C LYS A 63 -9.75 -6.57 8.83
N ASP A 64 -8.99 -7.47 8.20
CA ASP A 64 -8.48 -8.69 8.83
C ASP A 64 -7.55 -8.37 10.02
N ILE A 65 -6.69 -7.36 9.89
CA ILE A 65 -5.83 -6.90 10.99
C ILE A 65 -6.66 -6.32 12.13
N TYR A 66 -7.63 -5.47 11.83
CA TYR A 66 -8.51 -4.86 12.83
C TYR A 66 -9.26 -5.95 13.62
N GLU A 67 -9.91 -6.89 12.93
CA GLU A 67 -10.64 -7.99 13.56
C GLU A 67 -9.71 -8.85 14.42
N TYR A 68 -8.54 -9.24 13.89
CA TYR A 68 -7.57 -10.02 14.64
C TYR A 68 -7.12 -9.29 15.91
N ARG A 69 -6.75 -8.00 15.82
CA ARG A 69 -6.27 -7.23 16.96
C ARG A 69 -7.36 -7.04 18.01
N LYS A 70 -8.59 -6.74 17.58
CA LYS A 70 -9.74 -6.58 18.46
C LYS A 70 -10.09 -7.86 19.20
N GLN A 71 -10.17 -8.98 18.49
CA GLN A 71 -10.54 -10.28 19.09
C GLN A 71 -9.48 -10.82 20.05
N ASN A 72 -8.20 -10.57 19.76
CA ASN A 72 -7.09 -11.09 20.56
C ASN A 72 -6.52 -10.06 21.56
N ASN A 73 -7.13 -8.87 21.68
CA ASN A 73 -6.63 -7.76 22.49
C ASN A 73 -5.14 -7.44 22.23
N VAL A 74 -4.75 -7.45 20.95
CA VAL A 74 -3.37 -7.17 20.53
C VAL A 74 -3.24 -5.70 20.17
N THR A 75 -2.43 -4.99 20.94
CA THR A 75 -2.02 -3.62 20.66
C THR A 75 -0.58 -3.61 20.17
N ARG A 76 -0.28 -2.83 19.11
CA ARG A 76 1.09 -2.66 18.61
C ARG A 76 1.41 -1.19 18.46
N ASN A 77 2.62 -0.76 18.81
CA ASN A 77 3.04 0.61 18.54
C ASN A 77 3.46 0.77 17.06
N ASP A 78 2.48 0.79 16.16
CA ASP A 78 2.69 0.90 14.70
C ASP A 78 1.69 1.86 14.03
N PHE A 79 1.95 2.16 12.77
CA PHE A 79 1.18 3.13 11.98
C PHE A 79 -0.32 2.81 11.96
N LEU A 80 -0.70 1.53 11.87
CA LEU A 80 -2.10 1.12 11.86
C LEU A 80 -2.75 1.35 13.22
N GLN A 81 -2.04 1.06 14.31
CA GLN A 81 -2.61 1.22 15.65
C GLN A 81 -3.02 2.67 15.94
N THR A 82 -2.25 3.65 15.46
CA THR A 82 -2.61 5.07 15.59
C THR A 82 -4.00 5.39 15.04
N PHE A 83 -4.42 4.72 13.95
CA PHE A 83 -5.78 4.87 13.43
C PHE A 83 -6.80 4.00 14.16
N LEU A 84 -6.41 2.76 14.50
CA LEU A 84 -7.31 1.82 15.16
C LEU A 84 -7.71 2.27 16.57
N ASP A 85 -6.83 2.96 17.30
CA ASP A 85 -7.12 3.46 18.65
C ASP A 85 -8.29 4.46 18.61
N ASP A 86 -8.29 5.40 17.67
CA ASP A 86 -9.42 6.32 17.44
C ASP A 86 -10.67 5.57 16.95
N TYR A 87 -10.49 4.65 15.99
CA TYR A 87 -11.60 3.89 15.43
C TYR A 87 -12.35 3.02 16.44
N ILE A 88 -11.64 2.49 17.45
CA ILE A 88 -12.21 1.63 18.49
C ILE A 88 -12.83 2.46 19.63
N THR A 89 -12.24 3.60 19.98
CA THR A 89 -12.57 4.32 21.21
C THR A 89 -13.61 5.42 21.00
N SER A 90 -13.61 6.05 19.82
CA SER A 90 -14.47 7.21 19.53
C SER A 90 -15.87 6.79 19.08
N GLU A 91 -16.92 7.42 19.63
CA GLU A 91 -18.31 7.22 19.17
C GLU A 91 -18.50 7.62 17.70
N THR A 92 -17.73 8.63 17.26
CA THR A 92 -17.64 9.07 15.87
C THR A 92 -16.17 9.02 15.43
N PRO A 93 -15.72 7.88 14.88
CA PRO A 93 -14.35 7.73 14.37
C PRO A 93 -14.00 8.80 13.34
N LYS A 94 -12.78 9.34 13.40
CA LYS A 94 -12.31 10.33 12.42
C LYS A 94 -12.09 9.73 11.03
N TYR A 95 -11.74 8.45 10.97
CA TYR A 95 -11.46 7.72 9.73
C TYR A 95 -12.23 6.41 9.68
N THR A 96 -12.82 6.10 8.54
CA THR A 96 -13.41 4.79 8.24
C THR A 96 -12.31 3.74 7.99
N LEU A 97 -12.63 2.45 8.11
CA LEU A 97 -11.67 1.37 7.78
C LEU A 97 -11.22 1.45 6.32
N GLU A 98 -12.09 1.90 5.42
CA GLU A 98 -11.77 2.15 4.02
C GLU A 98 -10.75 3.28 3.85
N GLU A 99 -10.87 4.37 4.60
CA GLU A 99 -9.88 5.46 4.61
C GLU A 99 -8.55 5.03 5.22
N ILE A 100 -8.58 4.25 6.31
CA ILE A 100 -7.38 3.67 6.93
C ILE A 100 -6.68 2.74 5.93
N ALA A 101 -7.43 1.94 5.18
CA ALA A 101 -6.91 1.10 4.09
C ALA A 101 -6.29 1.95 2.96
N ALA A 102 -6.92 3.06 2.59
CA ALA A 102 -6.36 3.98 1.61
C ALA A 102 -5.01 4.58 2.07
N TYR A 103 -4.91 5.04 3.31
CA TYR A 103 -3.63 5.55 3.87
C TYR A 103 -2.56 4.45 3.94
N THR A 104 -2.95 3.23 4.30
CA THR A 104 -2.06 2.06 4.34
C THR A 104 -1.52 1.72 2.95
N MET A 105 -2.40 1.74 1.94
CA MET A 105 -2.03 1.54 0.55
C MET A 105 -1.07 2.63 0.06
N THR A 106 -1.34 3.91 0.33
CA THR A 106 -0.45 5.01 -0.06
C THR A 106 0.93 4.85 0.56
N PHE A 107 1.01 4.60 1.86
CA PHE A 107 2.30 4.39 2.53
C PHE A 107 3.06 3.21 1.92
N PHE A 108 2.37 2.12 1.58
CA PHE A 108 3.00 0.96 0.94
C PHE A 108 3.56 1.31 -0.44
N ILE A 109 2.79 1.98 -1.30
CA ILE A 109 3.21 2.35 -2.66
C ILE A 109 4.43 3.27 -2.59
N ASP A 110 4.31 4.36 -1.83
CA ASP A 110 5.36 5.38 -1.73
C ASP A 110 6.66 4.79 -1.18
N GLY A 111 6.56 3.95 -0.15
CA GLY A 111 7.71 3.30 0.46
C GLY A 111 8.33 2.22 -0.42
N TYR A 112 7.51 1.46 -1.15
CA TYR A 112 7.99 0.38 -2.02
C TYR A 112 8.74 0.93 -3.22
N GLU A 113 8.10 1.78 -4.03
CA GLU A 113 8.63 2.18 -5.34
C GLU A 113 9.91 3.02 -5.21
N THR A 114 9.92 3.98 -4.29
CA THR A 114 11.07 4.88 -4.09
C THR A 114 12.26 4.13 -3.53
N SER A 115 12.06 3.32 -2.47
CA SER A 115 13.14 2.58 -1.82
C SER A 115 13.69 1.47 -2.72
N SER A 116 12.82 0.74 -3.43
CA SER A 116 13.28 -0.33 -4.34
C SER A 116 14.10 0.23 -5.49
N SER A 117 13.67 1.37 -6.06
CA SER A 117 14.39 2.02 -7.15
C SER A 117 15.73 2.57 -6.67
N LEU A 118 15.76 3.24 -5.51
CA LEU A 118 17.00 3.72 -4.89
C LEU A 118 17.98 2.57 -4.64
N MET A 119 17.51 1.45 -4.06
CA MET A 119 18.34 0.27 -3.83
C MET A 119 18.88 -0.30 -5.14
N ALA A 120 18.05 -0.42 -6.17
CA ALA A 120 18.48 -0.93 -7.47
C ALA A 120 19.59 -0.08 -8.09
N PHE A 121 19.43 1.26 -8.11
CA PHE A 121 20.47 2.17 -8.62
C PHE A 121 21.72 2.17 -7.75
N THR A 122 21.57 2.12 -6.44
CA THR A 122 22.71 2.04 -5.52
C THR A 122 23.53 0.79 -5.80
N LEU A 123 22.90 -0.39 -5.85
CA LEU A 123 23.58 -1.65 -6.14
C LEU A 123 24.21 -1.67 -7.54
N TYR A 124 23.54 -1.08 -8.54
CA TYR A 124 24.10 -0.92 -9.88
C TYR A 124 25.39 -0.10 -9.87
N ILE A 125 25.40 1.05 -9.19
CA ILE A 125 26.58 1.91 -9.07
C ILE A 125 27.70 1.19 -8.32
N LEU A 126 27.40 0.50 -7.22
CA LEU A 126 28.41 -0.28 -6.47
C LEU A 126 29.04 -1.38 -7.35
N GLY A 127 28.23 -2.06 -8.18
CA GLY A 127 28.75 -3.06 -9.13
C GLY A 127 29.66 -2.49 -10.22
N LEU A 128 29.45 -1.25 -10.65
CA LEU A 128 30.30 -0.56 -11.63
C LEU A 128 31.60 -0.01 -11.03
N TYR A 129 31.61 0.31 -9.73
CA TYR A 129 32.75 0.92 -9.06
C TYR A 129 33.20 0.07 -7.84
N PRO A 130 33.95 -1.03 -8.04
CA PRO A 130 34.37 -1.92 -6.96
C PRO A 130 35.21 -1.27 -5.85
N LYS A 131 35.80 -0.09 -6.09
CA LYS A 131 36.59 0.65 -5.09
C LYS A 131 35.73 1.31 -4.00
N ILE A 132 34.44 1.51 -4.25
CA ILE A 132 33.49 2.12 -3.31
C ILE A 132 32.44 1.12 -2.79
N GLN A 133 32.54 -0.14 -3.20
CA GLN A 133 31.71 -1.26 -2.76
C GLN A 133 32.11 -1.75 -1.38
#